data_AF-A0A6N2NBP9-F1
#
_entry.id   AF-A0A6N2NBP9-F1
#
_cell.length_a   1.000
_cell.length_b   1.000
_cell.length_c   1.000
_cell.angle_alpha   90.00
_cell.angle_beta   90.00
_cell.angle_gamma   90.00
#
_symmetry.space_group_name_H-M   'P 1'
#
loop_
_entity.id
_entity.type
_entity.pdbx_description
1 polymer ?
#
loop_
_entity_poly.entity_id
_entity_poly.type
_entity_poly.pdbx_seq_one_letter_code
_entity_poly.pdbx_strand_id
1 'polypeptide(L)'
;MKTTILVDTKPLALFVTPKKPCYTTANNFPVVQFSIQNHNYSSTMPPLKRKIKGYSSSKISNFKNRFRSAAASSASESTKLDKGSDNGDGDGQRKVPGLNTLFRRLWKVAAPYWFSEDKEPARLQLAAVFALTLGTTGISVGFSFLGRDFYNALANKDQEQFTKQLLYYLGAFAVGIPFFVLRDYAREILSLRWRSWMTKFYMERYLKNQTFYKIQSQSIIDNPDQRIVDDLSSFTGTALSFSLTLFNAAVDLISFSNILYGIYPPLFVVLLVYSIGGTAISVFLGRELVTLNFFQEKKEADFRYGLVRVRENAESIAFYGGEENEIQLLLQRFKSAFENLTRLLISSRNLDFFTSGYRYLIQILPAAVVAPMYFSGKIEFGVINQSVSAFNHILGDFSLIVYQFQAISAFSAVIDRLGEFDDVLDSSSSKYLSSSLEEISLTYCNERSSLLLESNGSIIMDRCQKVLDIENLTLQTPTSKATLIRDLSLVINKKDHLLDLAGVVKRLC
;
A
#
# COMPACT_ATOMS: atom_id res chain seq x y z
N MET A 1 -14.84 -13.23 73.91
CA MET A 1 -14.76 -13.38 72.44
C MET A 1 -13.34 -12.97 72.06
N LYS A 2 -12.37 -13.89 71.95
CA LYS A 2 -12.03 -14.73 70.78
C LYS A 2 -11.87 -13.89 69.49
N THR A 3 -10.83 -13.96 68.68
CA THR A 3 -9.59 -14.78 68.63
C THR A 3 -8.74 -14.22 67.48
N THR A 4 -7.41 -14.17 67.69
CA THR A 4 -6.31 -14.03 66.72
C THR A 4 -6.39 -15.04 65.57
N ILE A 5 -6.10 -14.66 64.32
CA ILE A 5 -5.42 -15.54 63.35
C ILE A 5 -4.42 -14.76 62.49
N LEU A 6 -3.16 -15.16 62.63
CA LEU A 6 -2.01 -15.00 61.73
C LEU A 6 -1.97 -16.25 60.83
N VAL A 7 -1.77 -16.11 59.51
CA VAL A 7 -1.19 -17.14 58.62
C VAL A 7 -0.53 -16.38 57.45
N ASP A 8 0.79 -16.25 57.35
CA ASP A 8 1.88 -17.19 57.05
C ASP A 8 2.25 -17.24 55.55
N THR A 9 3.56 -17.19 55.38
CA THR A 9 4.42 -17.32 54.21
C THR A 9 4.23 -18.68 53.49
N LYS A 10 4.47 -18.90 52.19
CA LYS A 10 5.74 -18.91 51.43
C LYS A 10 5.44 -19.42 49.98
N PRO A 11 6.42 -19.40 49.04
CA PRO A 11 6.23 -19.46 47.59
C PRO A 11 6.28 -20.88 47.02
N LEU A 12 5.76 -21.09 45.79
CA LEU A 12 6.09 -22.28 44.99
C LEU A 12 6.04 -22.01 43.48
N ALA A 13 7.25 -22.07 42.92
CA ALA A 13 7.66 -22.71 41.67
C ALA A 13 6.92 -22.44 40.35
N LEU A 14 7.65 -21.73 39.46
CA LEU A 14 8.13 -22.25 38.17
C LEU A 14 7.16 -23.12 37.35
N PHE A 15 6.56 -22.50 36.32
CA PHE A 15 6.49 -23.13 35.00
C PHE A 15 6.98 -22.13 33.96
N VAL A 16 8.22 -22.36 33.51
CA VAL A 16 8.76 -21.84 32.25
C VAL A 16 8.15 -22.66 31.12
N THR A 17 7.55 -22.01 30.13
CA THR A 17 7.53 -22.34 28.68
C THR A 17 6.48 -21.46 27.97
N PRO A 18 6.55 -21.29 26.64
CA PRO A 18 7.64 -20.72 25.87
C PRO A 18 7.22 -19.38 25.22
N LYS A 19 8.22 -18.62 24.75
CA LYS A 19 8.07 -17.44 23.88
C LYS A 19 6.93 -17.63 22.86
N LYS A 20 5.89 -16.79 22.95
CA LYS A 20 5.04 -16.51 21.80
C LYS A 20 5.85 -15.68 20.79
N PRO A 21 5.88 -16.07 19.51
CA PRO A 21 6.55 -15.29 18.48
C PRO A 21 5.82 -13.94 18.30
N CYS A 22 6.60 -12.87 18.21
CA CYS A 22 6.14 -11.57 17.75
C CYS A 22 5.65 -11.72 16.30
N TYR A 23 4.33 -11.80 16.12
CA TYR A 23 3.70 -11.48 14.85
C TYR A 23 3.29 -10.02 14.91
N THR A 24 4.17 -9.13 14.44
CA THR A 24 3.78 -7.79 14.01
C THR A 24 3.19 -7.94 12.61
N THR A 25 1.86 -8.00 12.52
CA THR A 25 1.14 -7.69 11.29
C THR A 25 1.28 -6.20 11.02
N ALA A 26 2.32 -5.83 10.27
CA ALA A 26 2.46 -4.50 9.68
C ALA A 26 1.59 -4.42 8.43
N ASN A 27 0.28 -4.26 8.62
CA ASN A 27 -0.64 -3.80 7.59
C ASN A 27 -1.66 -2.89 8.28
N ASN A 28 -1.24 -1.65 8.48
CA ASN A 28 -2.08 -0.48 8.63
C ASN A 28 -1.13 0.71 8.63
N PHE A 29 -0.96 1.36 7.48
CA PHE A 29 -0.68 2.80 7.55
C PHE A 29 -1.92 3.42 8.20
N PRO A 30 -1.80 4.05 9.38
CA PRO A 30 -2.90 4.82 9.90
C PRO A 30 -3.05 6.01 8.96
N VAL A 31 -4.14 6.04 8.19
CA VAL A 31 -4.82 7.31 8.00
C VAL A 31 -5.03 7.81 9.41
N VAL A 32 -4.38 8.91 9.78
CA VAL A 32 -4.63 9.59 11.05
C VAL A 32 -6.06 10.16 10.97
N GLN A 33 -7.04 9.29 11.17
CA GLN A 33 -8.40 9.64 11.47
C GLN A 33 -8.38 10.07 12.94
N PHE A 34 -8.34 11.38 13.17
CA PHE A 34 -8.72 11.92 14.47
C PHE A 34 -10.22 11.61 14.67
N SER A 35 -10.51 10.47 15.28
CA SER A 35 -11.81 10.23 15.91
C SER A 35 -11.86 11.10 17.16
N ILE A 36 -12.55 12.24 17.08
CA ILE A 36 -12.91 13.00 18.28
C ILE A 36 -14.05 12.22 18.96
N GLN A 37 -13.70 11.31 19.86
CA GLN A 37 -14.63 10.81 20.86
C GLN A 37 -14.99 11.99 21.76
N ASN A 38 -16.25 12.43 21.70
CA ASN A 38 -16.84 13.38 22.63
C ASN A 38 -16.79 12.81 24.05
N HIS A 39 -15.73 13.11 24.80
CA HIS A 39 -15.75 13.02 26.25
C HIS A 39 -16.12 14.38 26.83
N ASN A 40 -17.35 14.47 27.34
CA ASN A 40 -17.81 15.52 28.21
C ASN A 40 -16.90 15.58 29.46
N TYR A 41 -15.93 16.50 29.45
CA TYR A 41 -15.32 16.99 30.68
C TYR A 41 -15.64 18.47 30.82
N SER A 42 -16.53 18.74 31.78
CA SER A 42 -16.73 20.06 32.37
C SER A 42 -15.44 20.47 33.05
N SER A 43 -14.79 21.53 32.56
CA SER A 43 -13.66 22.17 33.24
C SER A 43 -13.63 23.65 32.85
N THR A 44 -14.16 24.47 33.75
CA THR A 44 -14.14 25.92 33.74
C THR A 44 -12.71 26.47 33.69
N MET A 45 -12.40 27.30 32.70
CA MET A 45 -11.26 28.25 32.73
C MET A 45 -11.77 29.69 32.48
N PRO A 46 -11.19 30.71 33.14
CA PRO A 46 -11.70 32.09 33.11
C PRO A 46 -11.30 32.84 31.83
N PRO A 47 -12.02 33.93 31.46
CA PRO A 47 -11.82 34.58 30.18
C PRO A 47 -10.65 35.56 30.17
N LEU A 48 -9.73 35.40 29.23
CA LEU A 48 -8.73 36.39 28.86
C LEU A 48 -9.39 37.49 27.99
N LYS A 49 -9.69 38.65 28.61
CA LYS A 49 -10.00 39.89 27.88
C LYS A 49 -8.76 40.40 27.16
N ARG A 50 -8.79 40.53 25.83
CA ARG A 50 -7.96 41.53 25.12
C ARG A 50 -8.66 42.11 23.90
N LYS A 51 -8.70 43.46 23.91
CA LYS A 51 -9.24 44.41 22.93
C LYS A 51 -8.83 44.08 21.48
N ILE A 52 -9.81 43.97 20.59
CA ILE A 52 -9.63 44.11 19.14
C ILE A 52 -9.80 45.59 18.80
N LYS A 53 -8.74 46.23 18.31
CA LYS A 53 -8.76 47.54 17.65
C LYS A 53 -8.81 47.28 16.14
N GLY A 54 -9.77 47.91 15.46
CA GLY A 54 -10.12 47.63 14.07
C GLY A 54 -9.01 47.85 13.05
N TYR A 55 -9.07 47.08 11.97
CA TYR A 55 -8.30 47.32 10.75
C TYR A 55 -9.22 47.25 9.52
N SER A 56 -9.05 48.25 8.66
CA SER A 56 -9.98 48.77 7.67
C SER A 56 -10.13 47.93 6.39
N SER A 57 -11.33 48.00 5.81
CA SER A 57 -11.88 47.26 4.67
C SER A 57 -11.40 47.72 3.28
N SER A 58 -10.14 48.17 3.10
CA SER A 58 -9.71 48.79 1.83
C SER A 58 -8.62 48.05 1.04
N LYS A 59 -8.21 46.82 1.43
CA LYS A 59 -7.17 46.04 0.71
C LYS A 59 -7.66 44.82 -0.08
N ILE A 60 -8.95 44.50 -0.07
CA ILE A 60 -9.52 43.32 -0.75
C ILE A 60 -9.89 43.60 -2.22
N SER A 61 -10.08 44.86 -2.63
CA SER A 61 -10.44 45.22 -4.01
C SER A 61 -9.24 45.19 -4.98
N ASN A 62 -8.01 45.39 -4.50
CA ASN A 62 -6.82 45.45 -5.36
C ASN A 62 -6.23 44.07 -5.72
N PHE A 63 -6.59 42.99 -5.01
CA PHE A 63 -6.12 41.64 -5.30
C PHE A 63 -6.92 40.97 -6.43
N LYS A 64 -8.21 41.33 -6.57
CA LYS A 64 -9.13 40.76 -7.58
C LYS A 64 -8.81 41.22 -9.01
N ASN A 65 -8.21 42.41 -9.17
CA ASN A 65 -7.83 42.97 -10.47
C ASN A 65 -6.48 42.43 -11.01
N ARG A 66 -5.57 41.97 -10.14
CA ARG A 66 -4.32 41.32 -10.58
C ARG A 66 -4.51 39.90 -11.11
N PHE A 67 -5.51 39.17 -10.61
CA PHE A 67 -5.80 37.79 -11.07
C PHE A 67 -6.49 37.74 -12.45
N ARG A 68 -7.28 38.75 -12.82
CA ARG A 68 -7.90 38.83 -14.15
C ARG A 68 -6.90 39.18 -15.27
N SER A 69 -5.83 39.89 -14.95
CA SER A 69 -4.76 40.23 -15.91
C SER A 69 -3.78 39.06 -16.13
N ALA A 70 -3.55 38.19 -15.15
CA ALA A 70 -2.68 37.02 -15.29
C ALA A 70 -3.36 35.82 -16.00
N ALA A 71 -4.69 35.71 -15.90
CA ALA A 71 -5.46 34.65 -16.56
C ALA A 71 -5.68 34.90 -18.08
N ALA A 72 -5.48 36.13 -18.56
CA ALA A 72 -5.58 36.46 -19.98
C ALA A 72 -4.26 36.24 -20.76
N SER A 73 -3.13 36.12 -20.06
CA SER A 73 -1.80 35.86 -20.65
C SER A 73 -1.41 34.38 -20.69
N SER A 74 -2.18 33.48 -20.05
CA SER A 74 -1.89 32.04 -19.98
C SER A 74 -2.63 31.21 -21.04
N ALA A 75 -3.38 31.84 -21.95
CA ALA A 75 -4.23 31.16 -22.93
C ALA A 75 -3.67 31.14 -24.37
N SER A 76 -2.43 31.58 -24.59
CA SER A 76 -1.83 31.70 -25.94
C SER A 76 -0.47 31.03 -26.11
N GLU A 77 -0.15 30.00 -25.33
CA GLU A 77 1.17 29.35 -25.40
C GLU A 77 1.11 27.82 -25.28
N SER A 78 0.22 27.20 -26.05
CA SER A 78 0.15 25.74 -26.21
C SER A 78 0.16 25.33 -27.69
N THR A 79 1.11 25.83 -28.47
CA THR A 79 1.45 25.21 -29.76
C THR A 79 2.86 25.62 -30.19
N LYS A 80 3.85 24.73 -29.96
CA LYS A 80 5.02 24.46 -30.81
C LYS A 80 6.17 23.79 -30.04
N LEU A 81 6.57 22.63 -30.57
CA LEU A 81 7.94 22.12 -30.80
C LEU A 81 8.27 20.77 -30.18
N ASP A 82 8.46 19.82 -31.10
CA ASP A 82 9.27 18.62 -31.01
C ASP A 82 10.74 18.95 -31.38
N LYS A 83 11.64 18.06 -30.96
CA LYS A 83 13.11 17.90 -31.23
C LYS A 83 14.13 18.54 -30.26
N GLY A 84 14.60 17.67 -29.35
CA GLY A 84 16.01 17.28 -29.16
C GLY A 84 17.01 18.30 -28.59
N SER A 85 17.50 18.04 -27.37
CA SER A 85 18.93 17.89 -27.07
C SER A 85 19.14 17.40 -25.64
N ASP A 86 20.10 16.48 -25.52
CA ASP A 86 20.69 15.92 -24.31
C ASP A 86 21.37 16.99 -23.43
N ASN A 87 21.16 16.90 -22.12
CA ASN A 87 22.15 17.14 -21.07
C ASN A 87 21.51 16.95 -19.68
N GLY A 88 22.17 16.14 -18.86
CA GLY A 88 21.68 15.68 -17.57
C GLY A 88 21.70 16.75 -16.47
N ASP A 89 20.72 16.62 -15.58
CA ASP A 89 20.93 16.73 -14.14
C ASP A 89 19.87 15.89 -13.41
N GLY A 90 20.33 15.11 -12.45
CA GLY A 90 19.55 14.12 -11.74
C GLY A 90 18.63 14.74 -10.69
N ASP A 91 17.34 14.84 -11.00
CA ASP A 91 16.28 14.72 -10.01
C ASP A 91 15.44 13.50 -10.37
N GLY A 92 15.52 12.47 -9.52
CA GLY A 92 14.89 11.17 -9.70
C GLY A 92 13.37 11.23 -9.51
N GLN A 93 12.67 11.98 -10.36
CA GLN A 93 11.26 11.71 -10.58
C GLN A 93 11.16 10.35 -11.28
N ARG A 94 10.93 9.28 -10.50
CA ARG A 94 10.49 7.98 -11.03
C ARG A 94 9.32 8.26 -11.98
N LYS A 95 9.57 8.19 -13.29
CA LYS A 95 8.51 8.24 -14.31
C LYS A 95 7.50 7.17 -13.92
N VAL A 96 6.24 7.55 -13.73
CA VAL A 96 5.15 6.60 -13.50
C VAL A 96 5.25 5.55 -14.61
N PRO A 97 5.51 4.26 -14.28
CA PRO A 97 5.72 3.26 -15.30
C PRO A 97 4.50 3.21 -16.22
N GLY A 98 4.71 3.22 -17.54
CA GLY A 98 3.60 3.15 -18.49
C GLY A 98 2.78 1.88 -18.25
N LEU A 99 1.46 1.93 -18.44
CA LEU A 99 0.56 0.80 -18.16
C LEU A 99 1.02 -0.54 -18.77
N ASN A 100 1.59 -0.51 -19.98
CA ASN A 100 2.14 -1.69 -20.65
C ASN A 100 3.33 -2.32 -19.89
N THR A 101 4.18 -1.49 -19.27
CA THR A 101 5.31 -1.97 -18.45
C THR A 101 4.82 -2.60 -17.14
N LEU A 102 3.80 -2.01 -16.51
CA LEU A 102 3.17 -2.57 -15.31
C LEU A 102 2.49 -3.91 -15.60
N PHE A 103 1.74 -4.01 -16.70
CA PHE A 103 1.09 -5.27 -17.07
C PHE A 103 2.11 -6.36 -17.39
N ARG A 104 3.20 -6.02 -18.10
CA ARG A 104 4.30 -6.96 -18.34
C ARG A 104 4.96 -7.41 -17.03
N ARG A 105 5.25 -6.49 -16.09
CA ARG A 105 5.85 -6.81 -14.79
C ARG A 105 4.90 -7.67 -13.94
N LEU A 106 3.61 -7.33 -13.90
CA LEU A 106 2.58 -8.11 -13.23
C LEU A 106 2.55 -9.54 -13.78
N TRP A 107 2.53 -9.70 -15.11
CA TRP A 107 2.52 -11.02 -15.73
C TRP A 107 3.82 -11.79 -15.45
N LYS A 108 4.99 -11.14 -15.52
CA LYS A 108 6.29 -11.75 -15.21
C LYS A 108 6.33 -12.31 -13.79
N VAL A 109 5.83 -11.54 -12.81
CA VAL A 109 5.81 -11.91 -11.39
C VAL A 109 4.74 -12.97 -11.11
N ALA A 110 3.56 -12.90 -11.75
CA ALA A 110 2.44 -13.80 -11.49
C ALA A 110 2.54 -15.16 -12.21
N ALA A 111 3.03 -15.19 -13.45
CA ALA A 111 3.02 -16.37 -14.31
C ALA A 111 3.68 -17.62 -13.68
N PRO A 112 4.84 -17.54 -12.99
CA PRO A 112 5.54 -18.72 -12.49
C PRO A 112 4.67 -19.64 -11.61
N TYR A 113 3.77 -19.08 -10.79
CA TYR A 113 2.88 -19.87 -9.94
C TYR A 113 1.90 -20.72 -10.76
N TRP A 114 1.28 -20.12 -11.77
CA TRP A 114 0.24 -20.74 -12.59
C TRP A 114 0.76 -21.80 -13.57
N PHE A 115 2.07 -21.88 -13.78
CA PHE A 115 2.73 -22.88 -14.62
C PHE A 115 3.62 -23.86 -13.83
N SER A 116 3.66 -23.74 -12.50
CA SER A 116 4.44 -24.61 -11.61
C SER A 116 3.86 -26.03 -11.48
N GLU A 117 4.55 -26.89 -10.73
CA GLU A 117 4.06 -28.23 -10.38
C GLU A 117 2.71 -28.20 -9.64
N ASP A 118 2.43 -27.10 -8.92
CA ASP A 118 1.17 -26.84 -8.21
C ASP A 118 0.04 -26.29 -9.12
N LYS A 119 0.22 -26.28 -10.44
CA LYS A 119 -0.71 -25.63 -11.39
C LYS A 119 -2.13 -26.19 -11.38
N GLU A 120 -2.30 -27.51 -11.31
CA GLU A 120 -3.61 -28.15 -11.41
C GLU A 120 -4.53 -27.74 -10.25
N PRO A 121 -4.12 -27.91 -8.97
CA PRO A 121 -4.97 -27.51 -7.86
C PRO A 121 -5.10 -25.98 -7.74
N ALA A 122 -4.10 -25.19 -8.15
CA ALA A 122 -4.20 -23.74 -8.17
C ALA A 122 -5.25 -23.24 -9.17
N ARG A 123 -5.26 -23.79 -10.40
CA ARG A 123 -6.24 -23.43 -11.44
C ARG A 123 -7.64 -23.88 -11.08
N LEU A 124 -7.80 -25.06 -10.49
CA LEU A 124 -9.09 -25.55 -10.01
C LEU A 124 -9.64 -24.68 -8.89
N GLN A 125 -8.81 -24.30 -7.91
CA GLN A 125 -9.21 -23.35 -6.86
C GLN A 125 -9.57 -21.98 -7.43
N LEU A 126 -8.79 -21.47 -8.40
CA LEU A 126 -9.12 -20.22 -9.09
C LEU A 126 -10.48 -20.30 -9.78
N ALA A 127 -10.71 -21.35 -10.59
CA ALA A 127 -11.98 -21.58 -11.26
C ALA A 127 -13.15 -21.70 -10.27
N ALA A 128 -12.95 -22.40 -9.14
CA ALA A 128 -13.94 -22.49 -8.07
C ALA A 128 -14.27 -21.11 -7.47
N VAL A 129 -13.28 -20.25 -7.22
CA VAL A 129 -13.52 -18.91 -6.67
C VAL A 129 -14.25 -18.01 -7.68
N PHE A 130 -13.94 -18.10 -8.97
CA PHE A 130 -14.71 -17.40 -10.02
C PHE A 130 -16.14 -17.93 -10.13
N ALA A 131 -16.35 -19.24 -10.06
CA ALA A 131 -17.68 -19.84 -10.06
C ALA A 131 -18.49 -19.44 -8.82
N LEU A 132 -17.88 -19.41 -7.64
CA LEU A 132 -18.48 -18.89 -6.42
C LEU A 132 -18.79 -17.39 -6.54
N THR A 133 -17.97 -16.60 -7.25
CA THR A 133 -18.28 -15.18 -7.49
C THR A 133 -19.47 -14.99 -8.44
N LEU A 134 -19.59 -15.84 -9.47
CA LEU A 134 -20.80 -15.87 -10.30
C LEU A 134 -22.04 -16.25 -9.49
N GLY A 135 -21.93 -17.27 -8.64
CA GLY A 135 -23.05 -17.69 -7.80
C GLY A 135 -23.46 -16.63 -6.78
N THR A 136 -22.53 -15.88 -6.17
CA THR A 136 -22.88 -14.77 -5.27
C THR A 136 -23.61 -13.65 -6.00
N THR A 137 -23.24 -13.38 -7.26
CA THR A 137 -23.95 -12.41 -8.10
C THR A 137 -25.34 -12.91 -8.46
N GLY A 138 -25.47 -14.19 -8.84
CA GLY A 138 -26.77 -14.82 -9.10
C GLY A 138 -27.69 -14.81 -7.88
N ILE A 139 -27.15 -15.04 -6.68
CA ILE A 139 -27.88 -14.91 -5.41
C ILE A 139 -28.35 -13.46 -5.21
N SER A 140 -27.49 -12.47 -5.49
CA SER A 140 -27.84 -11.05 -5.38
C SER A 140 -28.98 -10.65 -6.33
N VAL A 141 -28.94 -11.13 -7.57
CA VAL A 141 -30.04 -11.00 -8.53
C VAL A 141 -31.31 -11.68 -8.01
N GLY A 142 -31.19 -12.90 -7.46
CA GLY A 142 -32.31 -13.61 -6.83
C GLY A 142 -32.95 -12.81 -5.70
N PHE A 143 -32.15 -12.22 -4.80
CA PHE A 143 -32.65 -11.33 -3.74
C PHE A 143 -33.36 -10.09 -4.27
N SER A 144 -32.96 -9.57 -5.43
CA SER A 144 -33.66 -8.47 -6.10
C SER A 144 -35.09 -8.85 -6.49
N PHE A 145 -35.29 -10.04 -7.06
CA PHE A 145 -36.61 -10.56 -7.42
C PHE A 145 -37.44 -10.95 -6.19
N LEU A 146 -36.84 -11.64 -5.21
CA LEU A 146 -37.51 -11.94 -3.94
C LEU A 146 -38.00 -10.65 -3.26
N GLY A 147 -37.19 -9.59 -3.30
CA GLY A 147 -37.55 -8.26 -2.79
C GLY A 147 -38.77 -7.70 -3.49
N ARG A 148 -38.78 -7.70 -4.83
CA ARG A 148 -39.95 -7.27 -5.59
C ARG A 148 -41.21 -7.99 -5.12
N ASP A 149 -41.19 -9.32 -5.09
CA ASP A 149 -42.38 -10.13 -4.81
C ASP A 149 -42.83 -10.01 -3.34
N PHE A 150 -41.90 -9.85 -2.39
CA PHE A 150 -42.19 -9.56 -0.98
C PHE A 150 -42.93 -8.23 -0.80
N TYR A 151 -42.43 -7.16 -1.43
CA TYR A 151 -43.06 -5.84 -1.34
C TYR A 151 -44.39 -5.77 -2.10
N ASN A 152 -44.55 -6.56 -3.17
CA ASN A 152 -45.83 -6.73 -3.85
C ASN A 152 -46.89 -7.35 -2.94
N ALA A 153 -46.55 -8.46 -2.27
CA ALA A 153 -47.48 -9.11 -1.33
C ALA A 153 -47.90 -8.16 -0.18
N LEU A 154 -46.94 -7.38 0.33
CA LEU A 154 -47.20 -6.38 1.37
C LEU A 154 -48.13 -5.27 0.88
N ALA A 155 -47.90 -4.73 -0.32
CA ALA A 155 -48.73 -3.68 -0.91
C ALA A 155 -50.17 -4.15 -1.19
N ASN A 156 -50.31 -5.41 -1.63
CA ASN A 156 -51.60 -6.03 -1.92
C ASN A 156 -52.33 -6.52 -0.66
N LYS A 157 -51.71 -6.42 0.52
CA LYS A 157 -52.22 -6.96 1.80
C LYS A 157 -52.52 -8.46 1.74
N ASP A 158 -51.78 -9.19 0.91
CA ASP A 158 -51.92 -10.64 0.76
C ASP A 158 -51.08 -11.35 1.83
N GLN A 159 -51.73 -11.75 2.92
CA GLN A 159 -51.07 -12.36 4.07
C GLN A 159 -50.48 -13.74 3.73
N GLU A 160 -51.12 -14.50 2.84
CA GLU A 160 -50.65 -15.83 2.45
C GLU A 160 -49.37 -15.71 1.63
N GLN A 161 -49.39 -14.88 0.58
CA GLN A 161 -48.20 -14.62 -0.23
C GLN A 161 -47.09 -13.96 0.58
N PHE A 162 -47.42 -13.03 1.49
CA PHE A 162 -46.43 -12.40 2.36
C PHE A 162 -45.68 -13.44 3.20
N THR A 163 -46.42 -14.36 3.85
CA THR A 163 -45.81 -15.40 4.70
C THR A 163 -44.95 -16.34 3.87
N LYS A 164 -45.39 -16.70 2.66
CA LYS A 164 -44.63 -17.54 1.72
C LYS A 164 -43.35 -16.85 1.26
N GLN A 165 -43.42 -15.59 0.86
CA GLN A 165 -42.26 -14.81 0.43
C GLN A 165 -41.29 -14.54 1.58
N LEU A 166 -41.78 -14.34 2.81
CA LEU A 166 -40.96 -14.24 4.00
C LEU A 166 -40.16 -15.53 4.26
N LEU A 167 -40.80 -16.70 4.14
CA LEU A 167 -40.12 -18.00 4.27
C LEU A 167 -39.07 -18.19 3.16
N TYR A 168 -39.35 -17.80 1.92
CA TYR A 168 -38.36 -17.82 0.84
C TYR A 168 -37.18 -16.88 1.12
N TYR A 169 -37.43 -15.70 1.69
CA TYR A 169 -36.39 -14.78 2.12
C TYR A 169 -35.48 -15.38 3.20
N LEU A 170 -36.06 -15.99 4.23
CA LEU A 170 -35.31 -16.65 5.30
C LEU A 170 -34.52 -17.86 4.78
N GLY A 171 -35.12 -18.66 3.89
CA GLY A 171 -34.44 -19.76 3.22
C GLY A 171 -33.29 -19.28 2.33
N ALA A 172 -33.48 -18.19 1.59
CA ALA A 172 -32.45 -17.58 0.77
C ALA A 172 -31.28 -17.06 1.62
N PHE A 173 -31.52 -16.52 2.82
CA PHE A 173 -30.44 -16.17 3.74
C PHE A 173 -29.67 -17.41 4.23
N ALA A 174 -30.38 -18.47 4.62
CA ALA A 174 -29.76 -19.70 5.09
C ALA A 174 -28.84 -20.35 4.04
N VAL A 175 -29.18 -20.23 2.75
CA VAL A 175 -28.37 -20.76 1.63
C VAL A 175 -27.32 -19.74 1.16
N GLY A 176 -27.69 -18.46 1.07
CA GLY A 176 -26.85 -17.41 0.51
C GLY A 176 -25.66 -17.07 1.37
N ILE A 177 -25.85 -16.89 2.68
CA ILE A 177 -24.78 -16.50 3.62
C ILE A 177 -23.59 -17.47 3.57
N PRO A 178 -23.77 -18.80 3.68
CA PRO A 178 -22.68 -19.75 3.51
C PRO A 178 -21.92 -19.59 2.20
N PHE A 179 -22.61 -19.27 1.10
CA PHE A 179 -22.00 -19.12 -0.21
C PHE A 179 -21.07 -17.89 -0.28
N PHE A 180 -21.52 -16.75 0.28
CA PHE A 180 -20.67 -15.55 0.41
C PHE A 180 -19.43 -15.84 1.28
N VAL A 181 -19.62 -16.49 2.43
CA VAL A 181 -18.52 -16.81 3.35
C VAL A 181 -17.53 -17.81 2.73
N LEU A 182 -18.02 -18.84 2.06
CA LEU A 182 -17.18 -19.84 1.39
C LEU A 182 -16.39 -19.24 0.22
N ARG A 183 -16.98 -18.31 -0.54
CA ARG A 183 -16.28 -17.56 -1.59
C ARG A 183 -15.08 -16.81 -1.02
N ASP A 184 -15.30 -16.03 0.04
CA ASP A 184 -14.25 -15.21 0.64
C ASP A 184 -13.18 -16.07 1.30
N TYR A 185 -13.58 -17.14 1.98
CA TYR A 185 -12.65 -18.13 2.54
C TYR A 185 -11.80 -18.81 1.46
N ALA A 186 -12.42 -19.26 0.35
CA ALA A 186 -11.70 -19.89 -0.75
C ALA A 186 -10.70 -18.92 -1.41
N ARG A 187 -11.05 -17.63 -1.54
CA ARG A 187 -10.14 -16.58 -2.00
C ARG A 187 -8.93 -16.43 -1.08
N GLU A 188 -9.14 -16.35 0.23
CA GLU A 188 -8.04 -16.20 1.20
C GLU A 188 -7.11 -17.43 1.20
N ILE A 189 -7.66 -18.64 1.12
CA ILE A 189 -6.86 -19.86 1.02
C ILE A 189 -6.00 -19.86 -0.26
N LEU A 190 -6.57 -19.45 -1.40
CA LEU A 190 -5.83 -19.34 -2.66
C LEU A 190 -4.72 -18.28 -2.56
N SER A 191 -5.02 -17.12 -1.97
CA SER A 191 -4.04 -16.06 -1.71
C SER A 191 -2.88 -16.54 -0.84
N LEU A 192 -3.19 -17.27 0.24
CA LEU A 192 -2.20 -17.82 1.15
C LEU A 192 -1.31 -18.86 0.47
N ARG A 193 -1.90 -19.76 -0.32
CA ARG A 193 -1.15 -20.78 -1.07
C ARG A 193 -0.24 -20.15 -2.11
N TRP A 194 -0.76 -19.16 -2.84
CA TRP A 194 0.02 -18.41 -3.82
C TRP A 194 1.19 -17.69 -3.15
N ARG A 195 0.94 -17.01 -2.03
CA ARG A 195 1.98 -16.35 -1.23
C ARG A 195 3.05 -17.32 -0.77
N SER A 196 2.66 -18.45 -0.18
CA SER A 196 3.60 -19.48 0.30
C SER A 196 4.54 -19.96 -0.82
N TRP A 197 3.97 -20.25 -1.99
CA TRP A 197 4.74 -20.66 -3.16
C TRP A 197 5.69 -19.55 -3.64
N MET A 198 5.20 -18.31 -3.78
CA MET A 198 6.03 -17.18 -4.22
C MET A 198 7.17 -16.88 -3.24
N THR A 199 6.89 -16.86 -1.94
CA THR A 199 7.93 -16.63 -0.92
C THR A 199 9.03 -17.68 -1.03
N LYS A 200 8.68 -18.97 -1.18
CA LYS A 200 9.67 -20.03 -1.40
C LYS A 200 10.48 -19.80 -2.67
N PHE A 201 9.80 -19.54 -3.79
CA PHE A 201 10.43 -19.31 -5.10
C PHE A 201 11.43 -18.14 -5.10
N TYR A 202 11.05 -16.99 -4.54
CA TYR A 202 11.93 -15.81 -4.45
C TYR A 202 13.04 -15.99 -3.42
N MET A 203 12.77 -16.66 -2.29
CA MET A 203 13.79 -16.92 -1.27
C MET A 203 14.88 -17.85 -1.78
N GLU A 204 14.53 -18.91 -2.52
CA GLU A 204 15.50 -19.79 -3.17
C GLU A 204 16.39 -19.02 -4.16
N ARG A 205 15.80 -18.14 -4.99
CA ARG A 205 16.57 -17.30 -5.93
C ARG A 205 17.47 -16.28 -5.22
N TYR A 206 16.99 -15.69 -4.12
CA TYR A 206 17.75 -14.72 -3.34
C TYR A 206 18.97 -15.33 -2.64
N LEU A 207 18.84 -16.54 -2.10
CA LEU A 207 19.93 -17.24 -1.42
C LEU A 207 20.89 -17.97 -2.38
N LYS A 208 20.45 -18.26 -3.61
CA LYS A 208 21.28 -18.92 -4.62
C LYS A 208 22.48 -18.06 -5.03
N ASN A 209 23.64 -18.69 -5.21
CA ASN A 209 24.87 -18.09 -5.73
C ASN A 209 25.33 -16.81 -4.99
N GLN A 210 25.05 -16.73 -3.68
CA GLN A 210 25.38 -15.56 -2.84
C GLN A 210 24.77 -14.24 -3.37
N THR A 211 23.62 -14.32 -4.05
CA THR A 211 22.95 -13.16 -4.64
C THR A 211 22.60 -12.11 -3.58
N PHE A 212 22.20 -12.54 -2.38
CA PHE A 212 21.99 -11.66 -1.22
C PHE A 212 23.19 -10.74 -0.93
N TYR A 213 24.43 -11.27 -0.98
CA TYR A 213 25.64 -10.51 -0.72
C TYR A 213 25.93 -9.51 -1.85
N LYS A 214 25.69 -9.92 -3.11
CA LYS A 214 25.87 -9.04 -4.28
C LYS A 214 24.90 -7.87 -4.28
N ILE A 215 23.62 -8.11 -3.97
CA ILE A 215 22.61 -7.07 -3.88
C ILE A 215 22.98 -6.05 -2.80
N GLN A 216 23.44 -6.52 -1.63
CA GLN A 216 23.82 -5.65 -0.52
C GLN A 216 25.10 -4.86 -0.80
N SER A 217 26.15 -5.52 -1.31
CA SER A 217 27.45 -4.89 -1.60
C SER A 217 27.41 -3.87 -2.73
N GLN A 218 26.53 -4.05 -3.71
CA GLN A 218 26.36 -3.14 -4.84
C GLN A 218 25.23 -2.13 -4.63
N SER A 219 24.56 -2.16 -3.47
CA SER A 219 23.40 -1.31 -3.14
C SER A 219 22.38 -1.24 -4.28
N ILE A 220 22.11 -2.37 -4.94
CA ILE A 220 21.27 -2.42 -6.15
C ILE A 220 19.81 -2.20 -5.78
N ILE A 221 19.37 -2.75 -4.65
CA ILE A 221 18.00 -2.70 -4.16
C ILE A 221 17.99 -2.44 -2.66
N ASP A 222 17.16 -1.49 -2.25
CA ASP A 222 16.87 -1.22 -0.85
C ASP A 222 15.85 -2.22 -0.28
N ASN A 223 16.14 -2.74 0.92
CA ASN A 223 15.28 -3.59 1.75
C ASN A 223 14.72 -4.83 1.01
N PRO A 224 15.57 -5.78 0.57
CA PRO A 224 15.13 -7.01 -0.10
C PRO A 224 14.25 -7.90 0.80
N ASP A 225 14.42 -7.81 2.11
CA ASP A 225 13.57 -8.44 3.12
C ASP A 225 12.12 -7.94 3.03
N GLN A 226 11.93 -6.62 2.91
CA GLN A 226 10.60 -6.03 2.72
C GLN A 226 9.95 -6.50 1.40
N ARG A 227 10.76 -6.70 0.34
CA ARG A 227 10.26 -7.24 -0.93
C ARG A 227 9.68 -8.64 -0.78
N ILE A 228 10.41 -9.52 -0.07
CA ILE A 228 10.04 -10.93 0.09
C ILE A 228 8.85 -11.09 1.04
N VAL A 229 8.74 -10.26 2.07
CA VAL A 229 7.68 -10.38 3.09
C VAL A 229 6.43 -9.57 2.70
N ASP A 230 6.57 -8.24 2.64
CA ASP A 230 5.43 -7.33 2.53
C ASP A 230 4.92 -7.24 1.09
N ASP A 231 5.83 -7.02 0.13
CA ASP A 231 5.43 -6.82 -1.27
C ASP A 231 4.83 -8.10 -1.86
N LEU A 232 5.41 -9.29 -1.61
CA LEU A 232 4.82 -10.56 -2.07
C LEU A 232 3.43 -10.82 -1.46
N SER A 233 3.27 -10.55 -0.15
CA SER A 233 1.97 -10.72 0.51
C SER A 233 0.92 -9.75 -0.04
N SER A 234 1.29 -8.49 -0.22
CA SER A 234 0.42 -7.47 -0.81
C SER A 234 0.07 -7.82 -2.25
N PHE A 235 1.04 -8.32 -3.02
CA PHE A 235 0.86 -8.67 -4.42
C PHE A 235 -0.18 -9.78 -4.61
N THR A 236 -0.03 -10.93 -3.94
CA THR A 236 -0.92 -12.08 -4.14
C THR A 236 -2.35 -11.78 -3.67
N GLY A 237 -2.50 -11.11 -2.53
CA GLY A 237 -3.81 -10.73 -1.99
C GLY A 237 -4.51 -9.69 -2.85
N THR A 238 -3.80 -8.62 -3.22
CA THR A 238 -4.38 -7.51 -3.99
C THR A 238 -4.68 -7.92 -5.43
N ALA A 239 -3.81 -8.71 -6.07
CA ALA A 239 -4.05 -9.22 -7.42
C ALA A 239 -5.34 -10.05 -7.51
N LEU A 240 -5.53 -11.02 -6.60
CA LEU A 240 -6.75 -11.82 -6.53
C LEU A 240 -7.98 -10.98 -6.20
N SER A 241 -7.85 -10.08 -5.22
CA SER A 241 -8.95 -9.21 -4.81
C SER A 241 -9.41 -8.32 -5.96
N PHE A 242 -8.50 -7.68 -6.69
CA PHE A 242 -8.83 -6.87 -7.87
C PHE A 242 -9.41 -7.67 -9.01
N SER A 243 -8.85 -8.84 -9.34
CA SER A 243 -9.41 -9.67 -10.42
C SER A 243 -10.86 -10.06 -10.13
N LEU A 244 -11.17 -10.42 -8.88
CA LEU A 244 -12.51 -10.83 -8.48
C LEU A 244 -13.45 -9.63 -8.34
N THR A 245 -12.96 -8.50 -7.87
CA THR A 245 -13.76 -7.28 -7.72
C THR A 245 -14.15 -6.74 -9.10
N LEU A 246 -13.21 -6.67 -10.05
CA LEU A 246 -13.49 -6.25 -11.41
C LEU A 246 -14.43 -7.23 -12.14
N PHE A 247 -14.21 -8.54 -11.95
CA PHE A 247 -15.10 -9.56 -12.49
C PHE A 247 -16.51 -9.46 -11.90
N ASN A 248 -16.63 -9.32 -10.58
CA ASN A 248 -17.91 -9.15 -9.92
C ASN A 248 -18.63 -7.92 -10.46
N ALA A 249 -17.97 -6.76 -10.50
CA ALA A 249 -18.56 -5.53 -11.03
C ALA A 249 -18.97 -5.66 -12.50
N ALA A 250 -18.23 -6.39 -13.34
CA ALA A 250 -18.63 -6.62 -14.73
C ALA A 250 -19.93 -7.45 -14.82
N VAL A 251 -20.03 -8.53 -14.05
CA VAL A 251 -21.22 -9.42 -14.05
C VAL A 251 -22.41 -8.72 -13.41
N ASP A 252 -22.19 -7.99 -12.32
CA ASP A 252 -23.20 -7.21 -11.60
C ASP A 252 -23.77 -6.11 -12.49
N LEU A 253 -22.89 -5.34 -13.16
CA LEU A 253 -23.28 -4.32 -14.12
C LEU A 253 -24.11 -4.90 -15.26
N ILE A 254 -23.73 -6.04 -15.86
CA ILE A 254 -24.51 -6.69 -16.93
C ILE A 254 -25.88 -7.12 -16.40
N SER A 255 -25.91 -7.75 -15.22
CA SER A 255 -27.13 -8.33 -14.65
C SER A 255 -28.14 -7.23 -14.25
N PHE A 256 -27.70 -6.25 -13.47
CA PHE A 256 -28.57 -5.19 -12.98
C PHE A 256 -28.89 -4.14 -14.05
N SER A 257 -28.02 -3.90 -15.04
CA SER A 257 -28.38 -3.07 -16.19
C SER A 257 -29.51 -3.72 -17.00
N ASN A 258 -29.47 -5.04 -17.21
CA ASN A 258 -30.56 -5.76 -17.88
C ASN A 258 -31.88 -5.67 -17.09
N ILE A 259 -31.84 -5.82 -15.76
CA ILE A 259 -33.03 -5.65 -14.91
C ILE A 259 -33.59 -4.23 -15.04
N LEU A 260 -32.74 -3.21 -14.89
CA LEU A 260 -33.16 -1.81 -14.89
C LEU A 260 -33.70 -1.38 -16.27
N TYR A 261 -33.03 -1.77 -17.34
CA TYR A 261 -33.46 -1.53 -18.71
C TYR A 261 -34.78 -2.24 -19.03
N GLY A 262 -34.96 -3.47 -18.53
CA GLY A 262 -36.20 -4.23 -18.66
C GLY A 262 -37.39 -3.60 -17.92
N ILE A 263 -37.14 -2.92 -16.80
CA ILE A 263 -38.17 -2.19 -16.04
C ILE A 263 -38.56 -0.91 -16.79
N TYR A 264 -37.60 -0.01 -17.03
CA TYR A 264 -37.85 1.29 -17.64
C TYR A 264 -36.57 1.88 -18.28
N PRO A 265 -36.40 1.80 -19.61
CA PRO A 265 -35.20 2.30 -20.29
C PRO A 265 -34.82 3.76 -19.99
N PRO A 266 -35.76 4.72 -19.85
CA PRO A 266 -35.41 6.09 -19.46
C PRO A 266 -34.76 6.20 -18.07
N LEU A 267 -35.08 5.30 -17.13
CA LEU A 267 -34.43 5.28 -15.81
C LEU A 267 -32.94 4.99 -15.91
N PHE A 268 -32.54 4.12 -16.85
CA PHE A 268 -31.13 3.82 -17.10
C PHE A 268 -30.37 5.05 -17.63
N VAL A 269 -30.99 5.87 -18.47
CA VAL A 269 -30.40 7.13 -18.94
C VAL A 269 -30.25 8.13 -17.79
N VAL A 270 -31.27 8.26 -16.94
CA VAL A 270 -31.20 9.12 -15.75
C VAL A 270 -30.06 8.68 -14.82
N LEU A 271 -29.88 7.37 -14.62
CA LEU A 271 -28.77 6.81 -13.86
C LEU A 271 -27.41 7.21 -14.42
N LEU A 272 -27.21 7.10 -15.73
CA LEU A 272 -25.94 7.49 -16.36
C LEU A 272 -25.64 8.98 -16.18
N VAL A 273 -26.63 9.85 -16.41
CA VAL A 273 -26.48 11.30 -16.20
C VAL A 273 -26.16 11.60 -14.74
N TYR A 274 -26.85 10.95 -13.81
CA TYR A 274 -26.65 11.11 -12.38
C TYR A 274 -25.23 10.66 -11.95
N SER A 275 -24.79 9.49 -12.40
CA SER A 275 -23.48 8.91 -12.11
C SER A 275 -22.32 9.77 -12.63
N ILE A 276 -22.41 10.20 -13.89
CA ILE A 276 -21.39 11.05 -14.53
C ILE A 276 -21.34 12.41 -13.85
N GLY A 277 -22.50 13.03 -13.59
CA GLY A 277 -22.58 14.32 -12.89
C GLY A 277 -22.03 14.26 -11.46
N GLY A 278 -22.41 13.23 -10.71
CA GLY A 278 -21.92 12.97 -9.35
C GLY A 278 -20.41 12.77 -9.30
N THR A 279 -19.87 11.99 -10.23
CA THR A 279 -18.43 11.74 -10.35
C THR A 279 -17.68 13.01 -10.71
N ALA A 280 -18.16 13.79 -11.69
CA ALA A 280 -17.51 15.03 -12.11
C ALA A 280 -17.42 16.07 -10.97
N ILE A 281 -18.51 16.24 -10.21
CA ILE A 281 -18.54 17.16 -9.06
C ILE A 281 -17.65 16.64 -7.92
N SER A 282 -17.69 15.33 -7.65
CA SER A 282 -16.84 14.70 -6.63
C SER A 282 -15.35 14.88 -6.94
N VAL A 283 -14.94 14.67 -8.20
CA VAL A 283 -13.55 14.89 -8.65
C VAL A 283 -13.18 16.37 -8.52
N PHE A 284 -14.07 17.28 -8.90
CA PHE A 284 -13.83 18.72 -8.78
C PHE A 284 -13.58 19.14 -7.31
N LEU A 285 -14.44 18.70 -6.38
CA LEU A 285 -14.29 18.97 -4.94
C LEU A 285 -13.10 18.22 -4.31
N GLY A 286 -12.78 17.02 -4.80
CA GLY A 286 -11.71 16.18 -4.28
C GLY A 286 -10.29 16.66 -4.62
N ARG A 287 -10.11 17.39 -5.72
CA ARG A 287 -8.78 17.91 -6.13
C ARG A 287 -8.13 18.82 -5.08
N GLU A 288 -8.93 19.68 -4.45
CA GLU A 288 -8.44 20.57 -3.38
C GLU A 288 -8.03 19.77 -2.14
N LEU A 289 -8.83 18.76 -1.77
CA LEU A 289 -8.56 17.88 -0.64
C LEU A 289 -7.23 17.14 -0.77
N VAL A 290 -6.96 16.56 -1.95
CA VAL A 290 -5.69 15.84 -2.22
C VAL A 290 -4.49 16.77 -2.07
N THR A 291 -4.59 17.99 -2.61
CA THR A 291 -3.52 18.98 -2.53
C THR A 291 -3.25 19.41 -1.08
N LEU A 292 -4.31 19.67 -0.31
CA LEU A 292 -4.21 20.03 1.10
C LEU A 292 -3.63 18.91 1.96
N ASN A 293 -3.96 17.65 1.64
CA ASN A 293 -3.43 16.47 2.33
C ASN A 293 -1.92 16.34 2.12
N PHE A 294 -1.43 16.47 0.88
CA PHE A 294 0.01 16.50 0.60
C PHE A 294 0.75 17.60 1.39
N PHE A 295 0.20 18.82 1.43
CA PHE A 295 0.77 19.89 2.23
C PHE A 295 0.70 19.63 3.73
N GLN A 296 -0.29 18.85 4.20
CA GLN A 296 -0.40 18.46 5.60
C GLN A 296 0.75 17.55 6.00
N GLU A 297 0.98 16.48 5.24
CA GLU A 297 2.08 15.55 5.47
C GLU A 297 3.42 16.27 5.50
N LYS A 298 3.66 17.16 4.53
CA LYS A 298 4.89 17.97 4.48
C LYS A 298 5.05 18.85 5.72
N LYS A 299 4.02 19.59 6.12
CA LYS A 299 4.08 20.50 7.27
C LYS A 299 4.23 19.76 8.60
N GLU A 300 3.63 18.58 8.73
CA GLU A 300 3.84 17.72 9.90
C GLU A 300 5.25 17.13 9.93
N ALA A 301 5.79 16.74 8.77
CA ALA A 301 7.18 16.31 8.67
C ALA A 301 8.15 17.44 9.07
N ASP A 302 7.91 18.68 8.62
CA ASP A 302 8.72 19.85 8.98
C ASP A 302 8.67 20.13 10.50
N PHE A 303 7.50 19.95 11.12
CA PHE A 303 7.34 20.07 12.58
C PHE A 303 8.09 18.96 13.32
N ARG A 304 7.94 17.69 12.91
CA ARG A 304 8.67 16.55 13.49
C ARG A 304 10.18 16.70 13.33
N TYR A 305 10.63 17.13 12.16
CA TYR A 305 12.05 17.43 11.91
C TYR A 305 12.57 18.53 12.85
N GLY A 306 11.75 19.55 13.12
CA GLY A 306 12.08 20.57 14.13
C GLY A 306 12.33 19.97 15.52
N LEU A 307 11.48 19.04 15.96
CA LEU A 307 11.67 18.35 17.24
C LEU A 307 12.91 17.44 17.25
N VAL A 308 13.18 16.76 16.14
CA VAL A 308 14.40 15.94 15.99
C VAL A 308 15.64 16.83 16.08
N ARG A 309 15.64 18.00 15.44
CA ARG A 309 16.74 18.97 15.53
C ARG A 309 16.99 19.42 16.97
N VAL A 310 15.94 19.73 17.73
CA VAL A 310 16.07 20.11 19.14
C VAL A 310 16.68 18.98 19.95
N ARG A 311 16.27 17.73 19.71
CA ARG A 311 16.85 16.54 20.37
C ARG A 311 18.33 16.36 20.03
N GLU A 312 18.70 16.49 18.77
CA GLU A 312 20.08 16.31 18.29
C GLU A 312 21.02 17.42 18.78
N ASN A 313 20.49 18.61 19.06
CA ASN A 313 21.27 19.79 19.47
C ASN A 313 20.96 20.24 20.91
N ALA A 314 20.42 19.34 21.75
CA ALA A 314 19.92 19.68 23.08
C ALA A 314 20.99 20.29 23.99
N GLU A 315 22.24 19.79 23.93
CA GLU A 315 23.36 20.30 24.72
C GLU A 315 23.71 21.74 24.35
N SER A 316 23.77 22.05 23.05
CA SER A 316 24.04 23.41 22.58
C SER A 316 22.91 24.36 22.96
N ILE A 317 21.66 23.95 22.80
CA ILE A 317 20.49 24.79 23.16
C ILE A 317 20.51 25.11 24.67
N ALA A 318 20.77 24.12 25.52
CA ALA A 318 20.85 24.30 26.97
C ALA A 318 22.05 25.17 27.38
N PHE A 319 23.20 25.04 26.71
CA PHE A 319 24.39 25.83 27.00
C PHE A 319 24.21 27.32 26.69
N TYR A 320 23.49 27.64 25.59
CA TYR A 320 23.25 29.01 25.14
C TYR A 320 21.95 29.64 25.66
N GLY A 321 21.11 28.92 26.41
CA GLY A 321 19.81 29.41 26.89
C GLY A 321 18.83 29.73 25.75
N GLY A 322 18.85 28.90 24.69
CA GLY A 322 18.12 29.13 23.44
C GLY A 322 16.67 28.66 23.42
N GLU A 323 16.11 28.22 24.55
CA GLU A 323 14.84 27.50 24.61
C GLU A 323 13.65 28.33 24.11
N GLU A 324 13.57 29.61 24.48
CA GLU A 324 12.47 30.49 24.04
C GLU A 324 12.45 30.65 22.50
N ASN A 325 13.62 30.74 21.88
CA ASN A 325 13.75 30.86 20.42
C ASN A 325 13.32 29.57 19.72
N GLU A 326 13.72 28.40 20.26
CA GLU A 326 13.30 27.11 19.72
C GLU A 326 11.79 26.88 19.88
N ILE A 327 11.20 27.29 21.02
CA ILE A 327 9.74 27.24 21.24
C ILE A 327 9.01 28.08 20.19
N GLN A 328 9.45 29.32 19.93
CA GLN A 328 8.82 30.18 18.94
C GLN A 328 8.86 29.57 17.53
N LEU A 329 10.01 29.00 17.13
CA LEU A 329 10.17 28.34 15.84
C LEU A 329 9.27 27.11 15.71
N LEU A 330 9.21 26.27 16.74
CA LEU A 330 8.35 25.08 16.77
C LEU A 330 6.87 25.46 16.72
N LEU A 331 6.45 26.48 17.48
CA LEU A 331 5.06 26.97 17.45
C LEU A 331 4.68 27.56 16.10
N GLN A 332 5.61 28.20 15.38
CA GLN A 332 5.36 28.69 14.03
C GLN A 332 5.13 27.54 13.02
N ARG A 333 5.94 26.46 13.11
CA ARG A 333 5.76 25.25 12.28
C ARG A 333 4.45 24.54 12.63
N PHE A 334 4.17 24.38 13.91
CA PHE A 334 2.91 23.82 14.40
C PHE A 334 1.70 24.61 13.90
N LYS A 335 1.72 25.95 14.03
CA LYS A 335 0.66 26.82 13.53
C LYS A 335 0.44 26.67 12.03
N SER A 336 1.52 26.58 11.25
CA SER A 336 1.42 26.36 9.79
C SER A 336 0.76 25.03 9.43
N ALA A 337 1.07 23.96 10.17
CA ALA A 337 0.42 22.65 10.05
C ALA A 337 -1.05 22.71 10.50
N PHE A 338 -1.35 23.37 11.61
CA PHE A 338 -2.70 23.53 12.13
C PHE A 338 -3.63 24.33 11.21
N GLU A 339 -3.15 25.42 10.61
CA GLU A 339 -3.90 26.21 9.64
C GLU A 339 -4.19 25.40 8.36
N ASN A 340 -3.25 24.56 7.94
CA ASN A 340 -3.45 23.66 6.80
C ASN A 340 -4.50 22.60 7.11
N LEU A 341 -4.41 21.98 8.28
CA LEU A 341 -5.39 21.01 8.76
C LEU A 341 -6.79 21.62 8.82
N THR A 342 -6.91 22.87 9.27
CA THR A 342 -8.20 23.58 9.29
C THR A 342 -8.80 23.73 7.89
N ARG A 343 -7.98 24.07 6.88
CA ARG A 343 -8.43 24.13 5.47
C ARG A 343 -8.81 22.75 4.94
N LEU A 344 -8.02 21.73 5.27
CA LEU A 344 -8.30 20.34 4.93
C LEU A 344 -9.67 19.92 5.49
N LEU A 345 -9.96 20.21 6.75
CA LEU A 345 -11.25 19.92 7.38
C LEU A 345 -12.42 20.62 6.68
N ILE A 346 -12.26 21.88 6.26
CA ILE A 346 -13.29 22.62 5.50
C ILE A 346 -13.54 21.96 4.14
N SER A 347 -12.47 21.60 3.42
CA SER A 347 -12.55 20.91 2.13
C SER A 347 -13.21 19.54 2.28
N SER A 348 -12.84 18.77 3.31
CA SER A 348 -13.44 17.47 3.64
C SER A 348 -14.92 17.63 3.90
N ARG A 349 -15.32 18.56 4.78
CA ARG A 349 -16.72 18.83 5.10
C ARG A 349 -17.55 19.16 3.85
N ASN A 350 -17.01 19.96 2.93
CA ASN A 350 -17.72 20.32 1.70
C ASN A 350 -17.92 19.10 0.78
N LEU A 351 -16.91 18.25 0.64
CA LEU A 351 -17.02 16.98 -0.09
C LEU A 351 -18.01 16.03 0.60
N ASP A 352 -17.96 15.92 1.92
CA ASP A 352 -18.85 15.08 2.73
C ASP A 352 -20.31 15.55 2.62
N PHE A 353 -20.55 16.86 2.58
CA PHE A 353 -21.87 17.44 2.37
C PHE A 353 -22.44 17.04 0.99
N PHE A 354 -21.64 17.18 -0.06
CA PHE A 354 -22.04 16.79 -1.41
C PHE A 354 -22.29 15.28 -1.52
N THR A 355 -21.32 14.47 -1.13
CA THR A 355 -21.37 13.00 -1.25
C THR A 355 -22.48 12.40 -0.38
N SER A 356 -22.77 12.97 0.78
CA SER A 356 -23.90 12.54 1.61
C SER A 356 -25.24 12.87 0.96
N GLY A 357 -25.42 14.10 0.45
CA GLY A 357 -26.64 14.48 -0.28
C GLY A 357 -26.85 13.60 -1.52
N TYR A 358 -25.78 13.37 -2.28
CA TYR A 358 -25.75 12.46 -3.42
C TYR A 358 -26.16 11.02 -3.03
N ARG A 359 -25.70 10.52 -1.87
CA ARG A 359 -26.08 9.19 -1.39
C ARG A 359 -27.56 9.09 -1.01
N TYR A 360 -28.12 10.10 -0.37
CA TYR A 360 -29.54 10.11 0.01
C TYR A 360 -30.48 10.26 -1.18
N LEU A 361 -30.09 11.04 -2.20
CA LEU A 361 -30.89 11.19 -3.41
C LEU A 361 -31.09 9.87 -4.17
N ILE A 362 -30.13 8.93 -4.11
CA ILE A 362 -30.26 7.61 -4.74
C ILE A 362 -31.41 6.79 -4.16
N GLN A 363 -31.79 7.02 -2.90
CA GLN A 363 -32.90 6.26 -2.28
C GLN A 363 -34.26 6.70 -2.84
N ILE A 364 -34.40 7.95 -3.25
CA ILE A 364 -35.68 8.52 -3.70
C ILE A 364 -35.77 8.68 -5.21
N LEU A 365 -34.65 8.94 -5.89
CA LEU A 365 -34.63 9.26 -7.31
C LEU A 365 -35.19 8.14 -8.19
N PRO A 366 -34.80 6.86 -8.04
CA PRO A 366 -35.35 5.77 -8.85
C PRO A 366 -36.86 5.63 -8.61
N ALA A 367 -37.29 5.76 -7.35
CA ALA A 367 -38.70 5.71 -6.99
C ALA A 367 -39.49 6.86 -7.62
N ALA A 368 -38.97 8.09 -7.58
CA ALA A 368 -39.64 9.26 -8.16
C ALA A 368 -39.82 9.16 -9.69
N VAL A 369 -38.84 8.60 -10.39
CA VAL A 369 -38.89 8.42 -11.85
C VAL A 369 -39.88 7.31 -12.24
N VAL A 370 -39.96 6.24 -11.45
CA VAL A 370 -40.79 5.07 -11.73
C VAL A 370 -42.23 5.23 -11.19
N ALA A 371 -42.45 6.07 -10.18
CA ALA A 371 -43.74 6.27 -9.53
C ALA A 371 -44.92 6.57 -10.47
N PRO A 372 -44.80 7.40 -11.53
CA PRO A 372 -45.90 7.63 -12.46
C PRO A 372 -46.42 6.34 -13.12
N MET A 373 -45.54 5.37 -13.39
CA MET A 373 -45.94 4.08 -13.95
C MET A 373 -46.74 3.25 -12.93
N TYR A 374 -46.34 3.28 -11.66
CA TYR A 374 -47.06 2.62 -10.57
C TYR A 374 -48.46 3.22 -10.40
N PHE A 375 -48.57 4.54 -10.33
CA PHE A 375 -49.88 5.21 -10.23
C PHE A 375 -50.77 5.00 -11.46
N SER A 376 -50.17 4.74 -12.64
CA SER A 376 -50.92 4.36 -13.85
C SER A 376 -51.29 2.87 -13.92
N GLY A 377 -50.90 2.06 -12.93
CA GLY A 377 -51.17 0.62 -12.88
C GLY A 377 -50.33 -0.24 -13.85
N LYS A 378 -49.27 0.31 -14.45
CA LYS A 378 -48.42 -0.40 -15.42
C LYS A 378 -47.38 -1.32 -14.77
N ILE A 379 -47.07 -1.08 -13.50
CA ILE A 379 -46.11 -1.84 -12.70
C ILE A 379 -46.63 -2.02 -11.28
N GLU A 380 -46.12 -3.02 -10.59
CA GLU A 380 -46.44 -3.30 -9.19
C GLU A 380 -45.50 -2.54 -8.24
N PHE A 381 -45.89 -2.42 -6.97
CA PHE A 381 -45.15 -1.63 -5.97
C PHE A 381 -43.71 -2.13 -5.76
N GLY A 382 -43.50 -3.43 -5.79
CA GLY A 382 -42.19 -4.06 -5.62
C GLY A 382 -41.18 -3.69 -6.70
N VAL A 383 -41.64 -3.29 -7.90
CA VAL A 383 -40.76 -2.84 -9.00
C VAL A 383 -40.02 -1.55 -8.60
N ILE A 384 -40.61 -0.73 -7.74
CA ILE A 384 -39.98 0.48 -7.20
C ILE A 384 -38.75 0.08 -6.38
N ASN A 385 -38.88 -0.88 -5.46
CA ASN A 385 -37.76 -1.34 -4.66
C ASN A 385 -36.69 -2.05 -5.51
N GLN A 386 -37.12 -2.86 -6.48
CA GLN A 386 -36.22 -3.50 -7.44
C GLN A 386 -35.40 -2.45 -8.22
N SER A 387 -36.05 -1.35 -8.63
CA SER A 387 -35.39 -0.23 -9.31
C SER A 387 -34.35 0.46 -8.43
N VAL A 388 -34.67 0.70 -7.15
CA VAL A 388 -33.72 1.29 -6.19
C VAL A 388 -32.52 0.36 -5.96
N SER A 389 -32.76 -0.95 -5.79
CA SER A 389 -31.71 -1.96 -5.64
C SER A 389 -30.78 -1.98 -6.87
N ALA A 390 -31.33 -2.14 -8.07
CA ALA A 390 -30.55 -2.17 -9.31
C ALA A 390 -29.77 -0.86 -9.57
N PHE A 391 -30.36 0.29 -9.24
CA PHE A 391 -29.69 1.58 -9.35
C PHE A 391 -28.46 1.68 -8.43
N ASN A 392 -28.56 1.18 -7.19
CA ASN A 392 -27.44 1.16 -6.24
C ASN A 392 -26.30 0.25 -6.70
N HIS A 393 -26.63 -0.94 -7.21
CA HIS A 393 -25.64 -1.88 -7.76
C HIS A 393 -24.82 -1.25 -8.89
N ILE A 394 -25.51 -0.77 -9.94
CA ILE A 394 -24.86 -0.16 -11.10
C ILE A 394 -24.02 1.07 -10.71
N LEU A 395 -24.53 1.91 -9.80
CA LEU A 395 -23.77 3.08 -9.36
C LEU A 395 -22.53 2.69 -8.55
N GLY A 396 -22.64 1.66 -7.70
CA GLY A 396 -21.51 1.09 -6.98
C GLY A 396 -20.43 0.61 -7.95
N ASP A 397 -20.82 -0.12 -8.99
CA ASP A 397 -19.92 -0.63 -10.03
C ASP A 397 -19.22 0.49 -10.80
N PHE A 398 -19.94 1.55 -11.20
CA PHE A 398 -19.32 2.71 -11.85
C PHE A 398 -18.35 3.46 -10.94
N SER A 399 -18.60 3.45 -9.63
CA SER A 399 -17.76 4.11 -8.63
C SER A 399 -16.58 3.25 -8.20
N LEU A 400 -16.47 2.00 -8.66
CA LEU A 400 -15.45 1.06 -8.24
C LEU A 400 -14.03 1.61 -8.43
N ILE A 401 -13.74 2.20 -9.59
CA ILE A 401 -12.40 2.74 -9.90
C ILE A 401 -12.03 3.85 -8.91
N VAL A 402 -13.00 4.68 -8.52
CA VAL A 402 -12.80 5.78 -7.58
C VAL A 402 -12.54 5.23 -6.18
N TYR A 403 -13.34 4.26 -5.73
CA TYR A 403 -13.19 3.62 -4.42
C TYR A 403 -11.88 2.83 -4.30
N GLN A 404 -11.39 2.27 -5.40
CA GLN A 404 -10.17 1.45 -5.42
C GLN A 404 -8.92 2.24 -5.80
N PHE A 405 -9.01 3.56 -6.07
CA PHE A 405 -7.88 4.36 -6.57
C PHE A 405 -6.60 4.25 -5.71
N GLN A 406 -6.75 4.35 -4.38
CA GLN A 406 -5.61 4.24 -3.46
C GLN A 406 -5.00 2.84 -3.50
N ALA A 407 -5.84 1.81 -3.51
CA ALA A 407 -5.38 0.43 -3.61
C ALA A 407 -4.69 0.16 -4.96
N ILE A 408 -5.22 0.69 -6.07
CA ILE A 408 -4.64 0.57 -7.41
C ILE A 408 -3.25 1.22 -7.45
N SER A 409 -3.13 2.42 -6.88
CA SER A 409 -1.87 3.16 -6.80
C SER A 409 -0.83 2.40 -5.96
N ALA A 410 -1.24 1.90 -4.78
CA ALA A 410 -0.38 1.10 -3.92
C ALA A 410 0.07 -0.20 -4.62
N PHE A 411 -0.85 -0.89 -5.29
CA PHE A 411 -0.55 -2.12 -6.01
C PHE A 411 0.38 -1.89 -7.19
N SER A 412 0.23 -0.78 -7.93
CA SER A 412 1.16 -0.39 -8.99
C SER A 412 2.59 -0.24 -8.46
N ALA A 413 2.77 0.37 -7.29
CA ALA A 413 4.09 0.51 -6.68
C ALA A 413 4.67 -0.84 -6.24
N VAL A 414 3.84 -1.77 -5.74
CA VAL A 414 4.25 -3.13 -5.40
C VAL A 414 4.68 -3.92 -6.63
N ILE A 415 3.92 -3.85 -7.73
CA ILE A 415 4.26 -4.50 -9.01
C ILE A 415 5.61 -4.00 -9.52
N ASP A 416 5.83 -2.68 -9.47
CA ASP A 416 7.06 -2.08 -9.96
C ASP A 416 8.27 -2.55 -9.14
N ARG A 417 8.15 -2.54 -7.81
CA ARG A 417 9.20 -2.97 -6.87
C ARG A 417 9.51 -4.46 -6.98
N LEU A 418 8.50 -5.31 -7.14
CA LEU A 418 8.71 -6.75 -7.38
C LEU A 418 9.28 -7.02 -8.77
N GLY A 419 8.86 -6.27 -9.79
CA GLY A 419 9.43 -6.38 -11.13
C GLY A 419 10.92 -6.00 -11.15
N GLU A 420 11.30 -4.92 -10.47
CA GLU A 420 12.70 -4.52 -10.28
C GLU A 420 13.49 -5.59 -9.53
N PHE A 421 12.93 -6.13 -8.44
CA PHE A 421 13.56 -7.23 -7.69
C PHE A 421 13.77 -8.47 -8.55
N ASP A 422 12.76 -8.88 -9.32
CA ASP A 422 12.84 -10.02 -10.23
C ASP A 422 13.87 -9.81 -11.36
N ASP A 423 13.95 -8.60 -11.93
CA ASP A 423 14.95 -8.23 -12.95
C ASP A 423 16.39 -8.32 -12.38
N VAL A 424 16.61 -7.89 -11.13
CA VAL A 424 17.93 -7.99 -10.47
C VAL A 424 18.31 -9.44 -10.17
N LEU A 425 17.35 -10.27 -9.74
CA LEU A 425 17.58 -11.70 -9.53
C LEU A 425 17.94 -12.42 -10.85
N ASP A 426 17.30 -12.07 -11.96
CA ASP A 426 17.63 -12.62 -13.29
C ASP A 426 19.02 -12.17 -13.78
N SER A 427 19.32 -10.87 -13.62
CA SER A 427 20.62 -10.32 -14.04
C SER A 427 21.79 -10.94 -13.26
N SER A 428 21.59 -11.23 -11.97
CA SER A 428 22.59 -11.88 -11.12
C SER A 428 22.85 -13.34 -11.52
N SER A 429 21.84 -14.01 -12.09
CA SER A 429 21.98 -15.35 -12.66
C SER A 429 22.70 -15.34 -14.01
N SER A 430 22.43 -14.35 -14.86
CA SER A 430 23.01 -14.23 -16.22
C SER A 430 24.45 -13.67 -16.26
N LYS A 431 24.82 -12.77 -15.35
CA LYS A 431 26.20 -12.24 -15.25
C LYS A 431 27.23 -13.34 -14.93
N TYR A 432 26.81 -14.44 -14.33
CA TYR A 432 27.65 -15.62 -14.13
C TYR A 432 28.02 -16.33 -15.44
N LEU A 433 27.26 -16.14 -16.52
CA LEU A 433 27.54 -16.75 -17.82
C LEU A 433 28.38 -15.85 -18.73
N SER A 434 28.58 -14.56 -18.39
CA SER A 434 29.08 -13.56 -19.35
C SER A 434 30.06 -12.51 -18.78
N SER A 435 30.26 -12.40 -17.46
CA SER A 435 31.25 -11.45 -16.91
C SER A 435 32.53 -12.15 -16.48
N SER A 436 33.56 -11.97 -17.30
CA SER A 436 34.96 -12.03 -16.89
C SER A 436 35.25 -10.90 -15.88
N LEU A 437 34.74 -11.01 -14.66
CA LEU A 437 35.46 -10.37 -13.56
C LEU A 437 36.73 -11.19 -13.39
N GLU A 438 37.89 -10.55 -13.54
CA GLU A 438 39.20 -11.12 -13.24
C GLU A 438 39.10 -11.87 -11.91
N GLU A 439 39.02 -13.19 -12.03
CA GLU A 439 38.69 -14.10 -10.95
C GLU A 439 39.92 -14.13 -10.05
N ILE A 440 39.76 -13.80 -8.77
CA ILE A 440 40.80 -14.12 -7.78
C ILE A 440 40.94 -15.64 -7.82
N SER A 441 42.04 -16.13 -8.39
CA SER A 441 42.31 -17.57 -8.50
C SER A 441 42.68 -18.12 -7.12
N LEU A 442 41.67 -18.53 -6.36
CA LEU A 442 41.86 -19.12 -5.04
C LEU A 442 42.35 -20.56 -5.21
N THR A 443 43.67 -20.75 -5.11
CA THR A 443 44.28 -22.10 -5.09
C THR A 443 44.37 -22.59 -3.65
N TYR A 444 43.54 -23.55 -3.27
CA TYR A 444 43.58 -24.18 -1.95
C TYR A 444 44.62 -25.30 -1.92
N CYS A 445 45.79 -25.05 -1.33
CA CYS A 445 46.77 -26.11 -1.03
C CYS A 445 46.37 -26.84 0.25
N ASN A 446 45.71 -27.99 0.13
CA ASN A 446 45.48 -28.86 1.28
C ASN A 446 46.72 -29.73 1.50
N GLU A 447 47.59 -29.35 2.44
CA GLU A 447 48.68 -30.23 2.86
C GLU A 447 48.13 -31.44 3.62
N ARG A 448 47.78 -32.50 2.89
CA ARG A 448 47.76 -33.84 3.47
C ARG A 448 49.22 -34.24 3.62
N SER A 449 49.73 -34.07 4.84
CA SER A 449 51.07 -34.46 5.30
C SER A 449 51.51 -35.80 4.72
N SER A 450 52.32 -35.75 3.66
CA SER A 450 53.12 -36.90 3.22
C SER A 450 54.37 -36.91 4.09
N LEU A 451 54.27 -37.62 5.23
CA LEU A 451 55.45 -38.07 5.97
C LEU A 451 56.15 -39.14 5.11
N LEU A 452 56.96 -38.72 4.15
CA LEU A 452 58.03 -39.56 3.63
C LEU A 452 59.27 -39.30 4.50
N LEU A 453 59.53 -40.28 5.37
CA LEU A 453 60.79 -40.44 6.09
C LEU A 453 61.91 -40.67 5.08
N GLU A 454 62.66 -39.62 4.73
CA GLU A 454 64.04 -39.81 4.30
C GLU A 454 64.91 -39.83 5.55
N SER A 455 65.35 -41.05 5.90
CA SER A 455 66.51 -41.28 6.75
C SER A 455 67.66 -40.44 6.20
N ASN A 456 68.15 -39.49 7.01
CA ASN A 456 69.53 -39.03 7.17
C ASN A 456 69.48 -37.75 8.02
N GLY A 457 70.01 -37.81 9.25
CA GLY A 457 69.79 -36.83 10.31
C GLY A 457 70.20 -35.40 9.99
N SER A 458 69.27 -34.64 9.43
CA SER A 458 69.23 -33.19 9.51
C SER A 458 67.85 -32.79 10.06
N ILE A 459 67.84 -31.92 11.06
CA ILE A 459 66.61 -31.33 11.57
C ILE A 459 66.08 -30.44 10.45
N ILE A 460 65.03 -30.89 9.77
CA ILE A 460 64.22 -30.01 8.92
C ILE A 460 63.60 -28.99 9.88
N MET A 461 64.17 -27.79 9.92
CA MET A 461 63.51 -26.65 10.53
C MET A 461 62.14 -26.52 9.89
N ASP A 462 61.12 -26.64 10.75
CA ASP A 462 59.70 -26.36 10.56
C ASP A 462 59.46 -25.54 9.28
N ARG A 463 59.05 -26.22 8.19
CA ARG A 463 58.64 -25.53 6.96
C ARG A 463 57.51 -24.58 7.39
N CYS A 464 57.77 -23.28 7.33
CA CYS A 464 56.78 -22.24 7.58
C CYS A 464 55.54 -22.56 6.76
N GLN A 465 54.48 -23.03 7.44
CA GLN A 465 53.24 -23.39 6.79
C GLN A 465 52.59 -22.08 6.35
N LYS A 466 52.72 -21.74 5.05
CA LYS A 466 52.09 -20.56 4.47
C LYS A 466 50.58 -20.67 4.66
N VAL A 467 49.97 -19.66 5.28
CA VAL A 467 48.53 -19.60 5.56
C VAL A 467 47.78 -18.81 4.49
N LEU A 468 48.40 -17.74 3.99
CA LEU A 468 47.84 -16.89 2.95
C LEU A 468 48.96 -16.39 2.05
N ASP A 469 48.79 -16.56 0.74
CA ASP A 469 49.69 -16.04 -0.28
C ASP A 469 48.85 -15.22 -1.25
N ILE A 470 49.07 -13.91 -1.27
CA ILE A 470 48.42 -12.95 -2.16
C ILE A 470 49.48 -12.51 -3.15
N GLU A 471 49.20 -12.62 -4.45
CA GLU A 471 50.10 -12.15 -5.50
C GLU A 471 49.38 -11.13 -6.39
N ASN A 472 50.01 -9.98 -6.61
CA ASN A 472 49.59 -8.95 -7.57
C ASN A 472 48.13 -8.48 -7.39
N LEU A 473 47.65 -8.33 -6.16
CA LEU A 473 46.29 -7.89 -5.88
C LEU A 473 46.14 -6.38 -6.05
N THR A 474 45.33 -5.96 -7.02
CA THR A 474 44.92 -4.57 -7.19
C THR A 474 43.46 -4.40 -6.77
N LEU A 475 43.20 -3.58 -5.74
CA LEU A 475 41.87 -3.30 -5.21
C LEU A 475 41.35 -1.95 -5.74
N GLN A 476 40.15 -1.94 -6.30
CA GLN A 476 39.49 -0.72 -6.78
C GLN A 476 38.13 -0.53 -6.10
N THR A 477 37.72 0.72 -5.89
CA THR A 477 36.36 1.03 -5.42
C THR A 477 35.32 0.63 -6.49
N PRO A 478 34.20 0.01 -6.10
CA PRO A 478 33.16 -0.41 -7.05
C PRO A 478 32.56 0.73 -7.88
N THR A 479 32.43 1.92 -7.29
CA THR A 479 31.66 3.02 -7.89
C THR A 479 32.51 3.99 -8.71
N SER A 480 33.70 4.38 -8.23
CA SER A 480 34.56 5.36 -8.91
C SER A 480 35.76 4.74 -9.65
N LYS A 481 35.92 3.40 -9.59
CA LYS A 481 37.11 2.67 -10.06
C LYS A 481 38.44 3.24 -9.54
N ALA A 482 38.40 4.03 -8.46
CA ALA A 482 39.59 4.56 -7.82
C ALA A 482 40.39 3.41 -7.24
N THR A 483 41.68 3.35 -7.55
CA THR A 483 42.55 2.30 -7.03
C THR A 483 42.88 2.59 -5.58
N LEU A 484 42.48 1.70 -4.68
CA LEU A 484 42.77 1.77 -3.25
C LEU A 484 44.11 1.14 -2.92
N ILE A 485 44.43 0.01 -3.57
CA ILE A 485 45.67 -0.75 -3.38
C ILE A 485 46.12 -1.25 -4.75
N ARG A 486 47.42 -1.16 -5.09
CA ARG A 486 47.99 -1.66 -6.34
C ARG A 486 49.02 -2.72 -6.04
N ASP A 487 49.00 -3.79 -6.84
CA ASP A 487 50.03 -4.82 -6.92
C ASP A 487 50.48 -5.36 -5.56
N LEU A 488 49.52 -5.59 -4.65
CA LEU A 488 49.82 -6.10 -3.32
C LEU A 488 50.20 -7.57 -3.43
N SER A 489 51.44 -7.88 -3.06
CA SER A 489 51.94 -9.24 -2.89
C SER A 489 52.33 -9.45 -1.43
N LEU A 490 51.66 -10.37 -0.75
CA LEU A 490 51.80 -10.60 0.69
C LEU A 490 51.74 -12.10 1.01
N VAL A 491 52.74 -12.58 1.75
CA VAL A 491 52.78 -13.95 2.29
C VAL A 491 52.65 -13.90 3.81
N ILE A 492 51.70 -14.63 4.37
CA ILE A 492 51.50 -14.77 5.81
C ILE A 492 51.81 -16.22 6.21
N ASN A 493 52.75 -16.41 7.13
CA ASN A 493 53.10 -17.73 7.65
C ASN A 493 52.39 -18.01 8.97
N LYS A 494 52.31 -19.30 9.33
CA LYS A 494 51.79 -19.75 10.62
C LYS A 494 52.68 -19.20 11.75
N LYS A 495 52.10 -18.33 12.59
CA LYS A 495 52.69 -17.53 13.72
C LYS A 495 52.98 -16.05 13.41
N ASP A 496 52.75 -15.58 12.18
CA ASP A 496 52.81 -14.16 11.86
C ASP A 496 51.52 -13.43 12.30
N HIS A 497 51.65 -12.18 12.75
CA HIS A 497 50.53 -11.28 13.05
C HIS A 497 50.59 -10.05 12.15
N LEU A 498 49.52 -9.81 11.38
CA LEU A 498 49.39 -8.62 10.54
C LEU A 498 48.58 -7.55 11.26
N LEU A 499 49.11 -6.33 11.33
CA LEU A 499 48.40 -5.15 11.83
C LEU A 499 48.18 -4.18 10.67
N ASP A 500 46.93 -3.91 10.33
CA ASP A 500 46.55 -2.89 9.36
C ASP A 500 46.21 -1.57 10.09
N LEU A 501 46.97 -0.52 9.80
CA LEU A 501 46.79 0.82 10.36
C LEU A 501 46.32 1.77 9.25
N ALA A 502 45.00 1.87 9.09
CA ALA A 502 44.39 2.85 8.19
C ALA A 502 44.11 4.17 8.91
N GLY A 503 44.86 5.23 8.58
CA GLY A 503 44.60 6.59 9.05
C GLY A 503 43.46 7.23 8.26
N VAL A 504 42.31 7.47 8.90
CA VAL A 504 41.21 8.25 8.31
C VAL A 504 41.57 9.74 8.32
N VAL A 505 42.16 10.23 7.24
CA VAL A 505 42.28 11.67 7.01
C VAL A 505 40.92 12.19 6.53
N LYS A 506 40.06 12.59 7.47
CA LYS A 506 38.93 13.47 7.15
C LYS A 506 39.48 14.83 6.76
N ARG A 507 39.55 15.12 5.45
CA ARG A 507 39.65 16.53 4.99
C ARG A 507 38.34 17.22 5.38
N LEU A 508 38.42 18.10 6.36
CA LEU A 508 37.44 19.17 6.53
C LEU A 508 37.69 20.17 5.40
N CYS A 509 36.76 20.26 4.45
CA CYS A 509 36.57 21.42 3.60
C CYS A 509 35.16 21.93 3.87
#